data_AF-A0A6I4YLW6-F1
#
_entry.id   AF-A0A6I4YLW6-F1
#
_cell.length_a   1.000
_cell.length_b   1.000
_cell.length_c   1.000
_cell.angle_alpha   90.00
_cell.angle_beta   90.00
_cell.angle_gamma   90.00
#
_symmetry.space_group_name_H-M   'P 1'
#
loop_
_entity.id
_entity.type
_entity.pdbx_description
1 polymer ?
#
loop_
_entity_poly.entity_id
_entity_poly.type
_entity_poly.pdbx_seq_one_letter_code
_entity_poly.pdbx_strand_id
1 'polypeptide(L)'
;MAASHYSGNARALADWQMDAAWLAGLPTLVLGGELDPLITPYLVRAQAVALGSAATVLPGRRHGFPQEDPAAFRALLEGFLDTLPAS
;
A
#
# COMPACT_ATOMS: atom_id res chain seq x y z
N MET A 1 -13.60 26.99 11.23
CA MET A 1 -13.66 26.22 9.96
C MET A 1 -14.51 25.00 10.23
N ALA A 2 -15.59 24.77 9.49
CA ALA A 2 -16.25 23.48 9.57
C ALA A 2 -15.23 22.41 9.14
N ALA A 3 -15.08 21.34 9.93
CA ALA A 3 -14.16 20.24 9.68
C ALA A 3 -14.64 19.34 8.52
N SER A 4 -15.08 19.96 7.43
CA SER A 4 -15.56 19.27 6.25
C SER A 4 -14.34 18.83 5.44
N HIS A 5 -14.00 17.55 5.59
CA HIS A 5 -13.31 16.69 4.62
C HIS A 5 -12.40 17.42 3.64
N TYR A 6 -11.10 17.46 3.95
CA TYR A 6 -10.08 17.84 2.97
C TYR A 6 -10.11 16.85 1.79
N SER A 7 -10.58 17.30 0.63
CA SER A 7 -10.72 16.48 -0.58
C SER A 7 -9.60 16.69 -1.60
N GLY A 8 -8.54 17.43 -1.24
CA GLY A 8 -7.46 17.78 -2.16
C GLY A 8 -6.77 16.54 -2.73
N ASN A 9 -6.38 15.61 -1.85
CA ASN A 9 -5.74 14.36 -2.24
C ASN A 9 -6.64 13.49 -3.14
N ALA A 10 -7.95 13.43 -2.84
CA ALA A 10 -8.88 12.63 -3.64
C ALA A 10 -9.02 13.14 -5.09
N ARG A 11 -8.97 14.46 -5.30
CA ARG A 11 -8.98 15.04 -6.66
C ARG A 11 -7.67 14.74 -7.40
N ALA A 12 -6.53 14.92 -6.74
CA ALA A 12 -5.24 14.61 -7.34
C ALA A 12 -5.11 13.12 -7.71
N LEU A 13 -5.67 12.22 -6.90
CA LEU A 13 -5.70 10.78 -7.18
C LEU A 13 -6.62 10.40 -8.36
N ALA A 14 -7.65 11.19 -8.65
CA ALA A 14 -8.55 10.91 -9.77
C ALA A 14 -7.85 11.04 -11.14
N ASP A 15 -6.91 11.99 -11.24
CA ASP A 15 -6.11 12.22 -12.44
C ASP A 15 -4.79 11.43 -12.43
N TRP A 16 -4.46 10.79 -11.30
CA TRP A 16 -3.21 10.05 -11.16
C TRP A 16 -3.23 8.79 -12.03
N GLN A 17 -2.21 8.66 -12.87
CA GLN A 17 -1.95 7.50 -13.71
C GLN A 17 -0.49 7.11 -13.55
N MET A 18 -0.23 5.81 -13.55
CA MET A 18 1.12 5.27 -13.47
C MET A 18 1.23 4.09 -14.43
N ASP A 19 2.25 4.10 -15.29
CA ASP A 19 2.57 2.95 -16.13
C ASP A 19 3.25 1.87 -15.28
N ALA A 20 2.64 0.69 -15.19
CA ALA A 20 3.20 -0.46 -14.48
C ALA A 20 4.59 -0.86 -15.02
N ALA A 21 4.88 -0.60 -16.30
CA ALA A 21 6.18 -0.86 -16.89
C ALA A 21 7.31 -0.09 -16.21
N TRP A 22 7.03 1.06 -15.59
CA TRP A 22 8.04 1.85 -14.86
C TRP A 22 8.46 1.22 -13.54
N LEU A 23 7.59 0.39 -12.95
CA LEU A 23 7.88 -0.31 -11.70
C LEU A 23 8.36 -1.75 -11.94
N ALA A 24 8.30 -2.24 -13.18
CA ALA A 24 8.69 -3.60 -13.52
C ALA A 24 10.16 -3.85 -13.16
N GLY A 25 10.40 -4.88 -12.35
CA GLY A 25 11.74 -5.28 -11.90
C GLY A 25 12.29 -4.51 -10.70
N LEU A 26 11.58 -3.49 -10.19
CA LEU A 26 11.97 -2.81 -8.96
C LEU A 26 11.53 -3.62 -7.72
N PRO A 27 12.36 -3.73 -6.67
CA PRO A 27 11.92 -4.30 -5.40
C PRO A 27 10.69 -3.56 -4.89
N THR A 28 9.59 -4.28 -4.66
CA THR A 28 8.30 -3.69 -4.28
C THR A 28 7.64 -4.47 -3.15
N LEU A 29 7.28 -3.75 -2.09
CA LEU A 29 6.45 -4.23 -0.99
C LEU A 29 4.99 -3.81 -1.19
N VAL A 30 4.05 -4.76 -1.22
CA VAL A 30 2.61 -4.48 -1.38
C VAL A 30 1.85 -4.92 -0.13
N LEU A 31 1.29 -3.94 0.59
CA LEU A 31 0.56 -4.14 1.85
C LEU A 31 -0.85 -3.55 1.77
N GLY A 32 -1.79 -4.10 2.54
CA GLY A 32 -3.09 -3.47 2.77
C GLY A 32 -3.84 -4.07 3.97
N GLY A 33 -4.88 -3.37 4.43
CA GLY A 33 -5.75 -3.86 5.51
C GLY A 33 -6.91 -4.70 4.99
N GLU A 34 -7.29 -5.77 5.69
CA GLU A 34 -8.45 -6.60 5.35
C GLU A 34 -9.77 -5.81 5.28
N LEU A 35 -9.92 -4.83 6.17
CA LEU A 35 -11.12 -4.02 6.35
C LEU A 35 -10.98 -2.62 5.72
N ASP A 36 -10.02 -2.42 4.82
CA ASP A 36 -9.80 -1.14 4.14
C ASP A 36 -10.91 -0.87 3.11
N PRO A 37 -11.73 0.19 3.29
CA PRO A 37 -12.80 0.52 2.35
C PRO A 37 -12.31 1.29 1.12
N LEU A 38 -11.07 1.82 1.14
CA LEU A 38 -10.48 2.59 0.05
C LEU A 38 -9.69 1.68 -0.88
N ILE A 39 -8.81 0.85 -0.31
CA ILE A 39 -7.94 -0.08 -1.04
C ILE A 39 -8.27 -1.50 -0.59
N THR A 40 -9.30 -2.08 -1.21
CA THR A 40 -9.78 -3.41 -0.83
C THR A 40 -8.72 -4.50 -1.01
N PRO A 41 -8.81 -5.65 -0.30
CA PRO A 41 -7.90 -6.77 -0.48
C PRO A 41 -7.78 -7.27 -1.93
N TYR A 42 -8.85 -7.13 -2.72
CA TYR A 42 -8.82 -7.41 -4.15
C TYR A 42 -7.85 -6.47 -4.89
N LEU A 43 -7.93 -5.16 -4.63
CA LEU A 43 -7.05 -4.16 -5.25
C LEU A 43 -5.59 -4.35 -4.86
N VAL A 44 -5.32 -4.67 -3.59
CA VAL A 44 -3.96 -4.99 -3.10
C VAL A 44 -3.38 -6.17 -3.89
N ARG A 45 -4.16 -7.24 -4.06
CA ARG A 45 -3.73 -8.43 -4.83
C ARG A 45 -3.54 -8.13 -6.31
N ALA A 46 -4.45 -7.35 -6.92
CA ALA A 46 -4.34 -6.93 -8.31
C ALA A 46 -3.07 -6.11 -8.55
N GLN A 47 -2.73 -5.19 -7.65
CA GLN A 47 -1.49 -4.42 -7.69
C GLN A 47 -0.26 -5.32 -7.56
N ALA A 48 -0.27 -6.27 -6.63
CA ALA A 48 0.84 -7.22 -6.48
C ALA A 48 1.06 -8.06 -7.75
N VAL A 49 -0.01 -8.53 -8.39
CA VAL A 49 0.07 -9.24 -9.68
C VAL A 49 0.66 -8.34 -10.77
N ALA A 50 0.19 -7.10 -10.88
CA ALA A 50 0.71 -6.14 -11.87
C ALA A 50 2.20 -5.83 -11.68
N LEU A 51 2.70 -5.90 -10.45
CA LEU A 51 4.09 -5.62 -10.11
C LEU A 51 4.97 -6.88 -10.00
N GLY A 52 4.40 -8.08 -10.20
CA GLY A 52 5.12 -9.35 -10.01
C GLY A 52 5.60 -9.58 -8.58
N SER A 53 4.90 -9.03 -7.59
CA SER A 53 5.24 -9.13 -6.16
C SER A 53 4.19 -9.95 -5.39
N ALA A 54 4.47 -10.23 -4.11
CA ALA A 54 3.52 -10.84 -3.19
C ALA A 54 2.69 -9.74 -2.49
N ALA A 55 1.39 -10.01 -2.31
CA ALA A 55 0.50 -9.16 -1.52
C ALA A 55 0.41 -9.67 -0.08
N THR A 56 0.59 -8.77 0.89
CA THR A 56 0.29 -9.04 2.30
C THR A 56 -0.93 -8.23 2.72
N VAL A 57 -2.00 -8.93 3.12
CA VAL A 57 -3.22 -8.31 3.68
C VAL A 57 -3.24 -8.54 5.18
N LEU A 58 -3.24 -7.47 5.97
CA LEU A 58 -3.22 -7.51 7.43
C LEU A 58 -4.64 -7.78 7.98
N PRO A 59 -4.86 -8.91 8.68
CA PRO A 59 -6.18 -9.27 9.21
C PRO A 59 -6.73 -8.23 10.20
N GLY A 60 -8.02 -7.92 10.06
CA GLY A 60 -8.73 -7.01 10.97
C GLY A 60 -8.17 -5.57 11.00
N ARG A 61 -7.39 -5.14 10.00
CA ARG A 61 -6.87 -3.77 9.88
C ARG A 61 -7.59 -3.00 8.77
N ARG A 62 -7.70 -1.68 8.91
CA ARG A 62 -8.31 -0.79 7.91
C ARG A 62 -7.19 -0.08 7.11
N HIS A 63 -7.55 0.99 6.42
CA HIS A 63 -6.61 1.81 5.64
C HIS A 63 -5.45 2.36 6.48
N GLY A 64 -5.72 2.68 7.75
CA GLY A 64 -4.74 3.17 8.72
C GLY A 64 -3.92 2.07 9.39
N PHE A 65 -3.70 0.93 8.72
CA PHE A 65 -2.98 -0.20 9.31
C PHE A 65 -1.58 0.15 9.87
N PRO A 66 -0.81 1.12 9.32
CA PRO A 66 0.44 1.53 9.94
C PRO A 66 0.26 2.15 11.33
N GLN A 67 -0.87 2.83 11.59
CA GLN A 67 -1.22 3.40 12.89
C GLN A 67 -1.94 2.41 13.80
N GLU A 68 -2.79 1.54 13.23
CA GLU A 68 -3.53 0.52 13.99
C GLU A 68 -2.60 -0.59 14.51
N ASP A 69 -1.53 -0.92 13.78
CA ASP A 69 -0.54 -1.92 14.18
C ASP A 69 0.87 -1.56 13.70
N PRO A 70 1.53 -0.59 14.37
CA PRO A 70 2.86 -0.13 13.97
C PRO A 70 3.93 -1.21 14.09
N ALA A 71 3.74 -2.19 14.98
CA ALA A 71 4.69 -3.29 15.16
C ALA A 71 4.67 -4.24 13.95
N ALA A 72 3.48 -4.66 13.51
CA ALA A 72 3.34 -5.50 12.33
C ALA A 72 3.83 -4.78 11.06
N PHE A 73 3.50 -3.50 10.90
CA PHE A 73 4.00 -2.69 9.78
C PHE A 73 5.53 -2.60 9.77
N ARG A 74 6.15 -2.29 10.92
CA ARG A 74 7.60 -2.22 11.05
C ARG A 74 8.27 -3.54 10.67
N ALA A 75 7.79 -4.67 11.17
CA ALA A 75 8.38 -5.97 10.88
C ALA A 75 8.35 -6.30 9.37
N LEU A 76 7.25 -5.98 8.68
CA LEU A 76 7.12 -6.17 7.24
C LEU A 76 8.07 -5.25 6.45
N LEU A 77 8.20 -4.00 6.89
CA LEU A 77 9.09 -3.03 6.27
C LEU A 77 10.56 -3.44 6.44
N GLU A 78 10.97 -3.82 7.64
CA GLU A 78 12.34 -4.30 7.91
C GLU A 78 12.66 -5.54 7.09
N GLY A 79 11.76 -6.52 7.06
CA GLY A 79 11.94 -7.72 6.24
C GLY A 79 12.07 -7.42 4.75
N PHE A 80 11.39 -6.38 4.24
CA PHE A 80 11.59 -5.92 2.85
C PHE A 80 12.93 -5.21 2.66
N LEU A 81 13.30 -4.31 3.58
CA LEU A 81 14.56 -3.56 3.51
C LEU A 81 15.78 -4.49 3.50
N ASP A 82 15.73 -5.58 4.24
CA ASP A 82 16.78 -6.61 4.25
C ASP A 82 16.97 -7.33 2.90
N THR A 83 15.98 -7.26 2.00
CA THR A 83 16.08 -7.82 0.64
C THR A 83 16.72 -6.88 -0.38
N LEU A 84 16.88 -5.60 -0.02
CA LEU A 84 17.38 -4.58 -0.94
C LEU A 84 18.90 -4.67 -1.08
N PRO A 85 19.46 -4.26 -2.23
CA PRO A 85 20.90 -4.14 -2.39
C PRO A 85 21.46 -3.19 -1.34
N ALA A 86 22.56 -3.58 -0.67
CA ALA A 86 23.32 -2.65 0.16
C ALA A 86 23.80 -1.48 -0.71
N SER A 87 23.64 -0.26 -0.19
CA SER A 87 24.15 0.96 -0.82
C SER A 87 25.66 1.05 -0.76
#